data_AF-A0A7X7N3I5-F1
#
_entry.id   AF-A0A7X7N3I5-F1
#
_cell.length_a   1.000
_cell.length_b   1.000
_cell.length_c   1.000
_cell.angle_alpha   90.00
_cell.angle_beta   90.00
_cell.angle_gamma   90.00
#
_symmetry.space_group_name_H-M   'P 1'
#
loop_
_entity.id
_entity.type
_entity.pdbx_description
1 polymer ?
#
loop_
_entity_poly.entity_id
_entity_poly.type
_entity_poly.pdbx_seq_one_letter_code
_entity_poly.pdbx_strand_id
1 'polypeptide(L)'
;DPETSMVEAALSRGGRATAELIEAAWHRGATFDAWTERFSLENWLDAARECAVDLQQYASREFDLSERLPWDHIDCGVKKAYLLSEWQNAQAGVTTKDCSFASCAACGVCPDLDARIDLAGDHRG
;
A
#
# COMPACT_ATOMS: atom_id res chain seq x y z
N ASP A 1 -3.06 13.37 -11.60
CA ASP A 1 -2.01 13.72 -12.57
C ASP A 1 -1.06 12.52 -12.68
N PRO A 2 -0.73 12.00 -13.89
CA PRO A 2 0.06 10.78 -14.02
C PRO A 2 1.46 10.85 -13.38
N GLU A 3 2.08 12.03 -13.32
CA GLU A 3 3.43 12.22 -12.80
C GLU A 3 3.44 12.09 -11.28
N THR A 4 2.51 12.78 -10.61
CA THR A 4 2.32 12.64 -9.16
C THR A 4 2.04 11.19 -8.78
N SER A 5 1.14 10.52 -9.51
CA SER A 5 0.77 9.12 -9.23
C SER A 5 1.95 8.15 -9.42
N MET A 6 2.87 8.41 -10.36
CA MET A 6 4.08 7.59 -10.52
C MET A 6 4.98 7.69 -9.28
N VAL A 7 5.23 8.91 -8.79
CA VAL A 7 6.06 9.13 -7.59
C VAL A 7 5.41 8.48 -6.37
N GLU A 8 4.10 8.70 -6.15
CA GLU A 8 3.35 8.09 -5.04
C GLU A 8 3.41 6.56 -5.09
N ALA A 9 3.24 5.96 -6.26
CA ALA A 9 3.34 4.52 -6.45
C ALA A 9 4.75 4.02 -6.14
N ALA A 10 5.79 4.70 -6.62
CA ALA A 10 7.18 4.34 -6.35
C ALA A 10 7.50 4.37 -4.84
N LEU A 11 7.09 5.42 -4.14
CA LEU A 11 7.35 5.59 -2.71
C LEU A 11 6.54 4.61 -1.86
N SER A 12 5.27 4.40 -2.19
CA SER A 12 4.40 3.44 -1.48
C SER A 12 4.87 2.00 -1.63
N ARG A 13 5.55 1.70 -2.74
CA ARG A 13 6.11 0.38 -3.05
C ARG A 13 7.60 0.26 -2.69
N GLY A 14 8.18 1.35 -2.21
CA GLY A 14 9.59 1.50 -1.85
C GLY A 14 9.95 0.80 -0.55
N GLY A 15 11.22 0.41 -0.44
CA GLY A 15 11.81 -0.08 0.81
C GLY A 15 12.81 0.90 1.39
N ARG A 16 13.72 0.42 2.25
CA ARG A 16 14.76 1.29 2.85
C ARG A 16 15.57 2.08 1.82
N ALA A 17 15.77 1.54 0.62
CA ALA A 17 16.49 2.20 -0.47
C ALA A 17 15.82 3.50 -0.95
N THR A 18 14.51 3.70 -0.74
CA THR A 18 13.84 4.96 -1.10
C THR A 18 13.98 6.05 -0.05
N ALA A 19 14.59 5.76 1.11
CA ALA A 19 14.82 6.78 2.14
C ALA A 19 15.78 7.89 1.64
N GLU A 20 16.90 7.49 1.03
CA GLU A 20 17.88 8.42 0.44
C GLU A 20 17.25 9.24 -0.70
N LEU A 21 16.37 8.63 -1.50
CA LEU A 21 15.61 9.32 -2.54
C LEU A 21 14.74 10.44 -1.96
N ILE A 22 14.01 10.19 -0.87
CA ILE A 22 13.14 11.19 -0.22
C ILE A 22 13.98 12.35 0.32
N GLU A 23 15.10 12.06 0.97
CA GLU A 23 16.02 13.07 1.48
C GLU A 23 16.61 13.93 0.34
N ALA A 24 17.07 13.29 -0.74
CA ALA A 24 17.61 13.96 -1.91
C ALA A 24 16.56 14.84 -2.63
N ALA A 25 15.30 14.39 -2.69
CA ALA A 25 14.20 15.17 -3.26
C ALA A 25 13.86 16.37 -2.38
N TRP A 26 13.83 16.19 -1.06
CA TRP A 26 13.61 17.28 -0.10
C TRP A 26 14.70 18.36 -0.20
N HIS A 27 15.97 17.97 -0.32
CA HIS A 27 17.08 18.91 -0.54
C HIS A 27 16.95 19.72 -1.84
N ARG A 28 16.19 19.23 -2.82
CA ARG A 28 15.86 19.92 -4.07
C ARG A 28 14.59 20.76 -3.99
N GLY A 29 13.92 20.77 -2.84
CA GLY A 29 12.72 21.56 -2.60
C GLY A 29 11.41 20.82 -2.85
N ALA A 30 11.42 19.48 -3.02
CA ALA A 30 10.21 18.66 -2.98
C ALA A 30 9.56 18.77 -1.59
N THR A 31 8.65 19.74 -1.48
CA THR A 31 7.98 20.12 -0.23
C THR A 31 6.57 20.48 -0.58
N PHE A 32 5.63 19.94 0.20
CA PHE A 32 4.21 20.16 -0.02
C PHE A 32 3.68 19.66 -1.37
N ASP A 33 4.23 18.55 -1.86
CA ASP A 33 3.88 17.92 -3.14
C ASP A 33 2.42 17.42 -3.24
N ALA A 34 1.69 17.40 -2.12
CA ALA A 34 0.25 17.12 -2.10
C ALA A 34 -0.59 18.25 -2.74
N TRP A 35 -0.04 19.46 -2.88
CA TRP A 35 -0.68 20.55 -3.62
C TRP A 35 -0.13 20.60 -5.04
N THR A 36 -1.00 20.41 -6.03
CA THR A 36 -0.61 20.28 -7.45
C THR A 36 0.26 21.44 -7.93
N GLU A 37 0.02 22.66 -7.45
CA GLU A 37 0.80 23.86 -7.80
C GLU A 37 2.22 23.91 -7.19
N ARG A 38 2.54 23.00 -6.27
CA ARG A 38 3.84 22.88 -5.60
C ARG A 38 4.63 21.67 -6.07
N PHE A 39 3.95 20.66 -6.64
CA PHE A 39 4.58 19.46 -7.14
C PHE A 39 5.56 19.78 -8.27
N SER A 40 6.77 19.23 -8.16
CA SER A 40 7.80 19.29 -9.21
C SER A 40 8.33 17.89 -9.46
N LEU A 41 7.94 17.29 -10.59
CA LEU A 41 8.48 16.00 -11.02
C LEU A 41 10.01 16.07 -11.21
N GLU A 42 10.54 17.21 -11.66
CA GLU A 42 11.97 17.41 -11.88
C GLU A 42 12.79 17.15 -10.60
N ASN A 43 12.33 17.64 -9.45
CA ASN A 43 13.01 17.39 -8.16
C ASN A 43 13.14 15.89 -7.87
N TRP A 44 12.10 15.11 -8.17
CA TRP A 44 12.07 13.67 -7.98
C TRP A 44 12.94 12.92 -8.99
N LEU A 45 12.90 13.31 -10.26
CA LEU A 45 13.74 12.70 -11.29
C LEU A 45 15.23 12.97 -11.04
N ASP A 46 15.58 14.16 -10.57
CA ASP A 46 16.95 14.55 -10.26
C ASP A 46 17.49 13.82 -9.03
N ALA A 47 16.65 13.67 -8.00
CA ALA A 47 16.97 12.86 -6.82
C ALA A 47 17.11 11.37 -7.18
N ALA A 48 16.22 10.85 -8.02
CA ALA A 48 16.28 9.48 -8.50
C ALA A 48 17.58 9.18 -9.27
N ARG A 49 18.03 10.12 -10.12
CA ARG A 49 19.33 10.00 -10.81
C ARG A 49 20.52 10.01 -9.84
N GLU A 50 20.49 10.84 -8.80
CA GLU A 50 21.55 10.87 -7.77
C GLU A 50 21.61 9.54 -6.99
N CYS A 51 20.47 9.01 -6.57
CA CYS A 51 20.38 7.80 -5.77
C CYS A 51 20.43 6.49 -6.59
N ALA A 52 20.60 6.58 -7.91
CA ALA A 52 20.51 5.44 -8.83
C ALA A 52 19.19 4.63 -8.67
N VAL A 53 18.08 5.34 -8.47
CA VAL A 53 16.72 4.78 -8.35
C VAL A 53 15.96 4.97 -9.65
N ASP A 54 15.23 3.95 -10.09
CA ASP A 54 14.27 4.03 -11.18
C ASP A 54 12.84 4.10 -10.62
N LEU A 55 12.24 5.29 -10.61
CA LEU A 55 10.88 5.51 -10.11
C LEU A 55 9.84 4.66 -10.84
N GLN A 56 9.97 4.54 -12.17
CA GLN A 56 9.00 3.78 -12.97
C GLN A 56 9.10 2.29 -12.65
N GLN A 57 10.32 1.77 -12.47
CA GLN A 57 10.52 0.39 -12.04
C GLN A 57 9.88 0.13 -10.66
N TYR A 58 10.08 1.01 -9.68
CA TYR A 58 9.42 0.85 -8.37
C TYR A 58 7.89 0.92 -8.46
N ALA A 59 7.36 1.86 -9.25
CA ALA A 59 5.93 2.05 -9.43
C ALA A 59 5.24 0.83 -10.07
N SER A 60 5.93 0.11 -10.97
CA SER A 60 5.34 -0.92 -11.83
C SER A 60 5.85 -2.35 -11.62
N ARG A 61 6.91 -2.57 -10.83
CA ARG A 61 7.47 -3.93 -10.65
C ARG A 61 6.43 -4.89 -10.12
N GLU A 62 6.41 -6.12 -10.59
CA GLU A 62 5.63 -7.16 -9.92
C GLU A 62 6.37 -7.68 -8.69
N PHE A 63 5.61 -8.18 -7.72
CA PHE A 63 6.14 -8.83 -6.52
C PHE A 63 5.85 -10.32 -6.62
N ASP A 64 6.86 -11.14 -6.39
CA ASP A 64 6.63 -12.56 -6.19
C ASP A 64 5.83 -12.77 -4.90
N LEU A 65 4.87 -13.70 -4.92
CA LEU A 65 3.97 -13.93 -3.76
C LEU A 65 4.71 -14.50 -2.54
N SER A 66 5.91 -15.08 -2.75
CA SER A 66 6.81 -15.55 -1.70
C SER A 66 7.87 -14.52 -1.27
N GLU A 67 7.99 -13.39 -1.99
CA GLU A 67 8.91 -12.31 -1.63
C GLU A 67 8.51 -11.66 -0.30
N ARG A 68 9.54 -11.22 0.44
CA ARG A 68 9.33 -10.33 1.58
C ARG A 68 9.08 -8.90 1.08
N LEU A 69 7.88 -8.39 1.31
CA LEU A 69 7.48 -7.07 0.86
C LEU A 69 8.10 -5.98 1.74
N PRO A 70 8.38 -4.79 1.19
CA PRO A 70 8.91 -3.66 1.96
C PRO A 70 8.04 -3.29 3.18
N TRP A 71 6.72 -3.43 3.06
CA TRP A 71 5.74 -3.14 4.10
C TRP A 71 5.34 -4.36 4.95
N ASP A 72 5.97 -5.53 4.80
CA ASP A 72 5.65 -6.74 5.60
C ASP A 72 5.87 -6.56 7.11
N HIS A 73 6.55 -5.48 7.53
CA HIS A 73 6.75 -5.14 8.93
C HIS A 73 5.59 -4.33 9.54
N ILE A 74 4.62 -3.92 8.72
CA ILE A 74 3.43 -3.19 9.16
C ILE A 74 2.35 -4.23 9.47
N ASP A 75 1.82 -4.20 10.68
CA ASP A 75 0.71 -5.04 11.11
C ASP A 75 -0.56 -4.20 11.24
N CYS A 76 -1.58 -4.53 10.44
CA CYS A 76 -2.91 -3.91 10.51
C CYS A 76 -3.97 -4.86 11.10
N GLY A 77 -3.56 -5.99 11.67
CA GLY A 77 -4.43 -7.04 12.21
C GLY A 77 -4.97 -8.04 11.17
N VAL A 78 -4.77 -7.78 9.88
CA VAL A 78 -5.16 -8.70 8.80
C VAL A 78 -4.02 -9.66 8.49
N LYS A 79 -4.29 -10.96 8.46
CA LYS A 79 -3.26 -11.97 8.14
C LYS A 79 -2.80 -11.86 6.69
N LYS A 80 -1.48 -11.95 6.45
CA LYS A 80 -0.88 -11.99 5.09
C LYS A 80 -1.48 -13.09 4.21
N ALA A 81 -1.77 -14.26 4.79
CA ALA A 81 -2.41 -15.37 4.07
C ALA A 81 -3.82 -15.01 3.55
N TYR A 82 -4.58 -14.22 4.32
CA TYR A 82 -5.88 -13.71 3.88
C TYR A 82 -5.72 -12.72 2.73
N LEU A 83 -4.80 -11.75 2.84
CA LEU A 83 -4.52 -10.78 1.76
C LEU A 83 -4.09 -11.48 0.45
N LEU A 84 -3.32 -12.56 0.53
CA LEU A 84 -2.94 -13.37 -0.61
C LEU A 84 -4.16 -14.06 -1.26
N SER A 85 -5.06 -14.63 -0.45
CA SER A 85 -6.32 -15.21 -0.95
C SER A 85 -7.21 -14.15 -1.60
N GLU A 86 -7.29 -12.96 -1.04
CA GLU A 86 -8.07 -11.85 -1.60
C GLU A 86 -7.50 -11.32 -2.91
N TRP A 87 -6.17 -11.27 -3.02
CA TRP A 87 -5.52 -10.96 -4.29
C TRP A 87 -5.88 -11.99 -5.37
N GLN A 88 -5.89 -13.29 -5.04
CA GLN A 88 -6.31 -14.34 -5.99
C GLN A 88 -7.78 -14.21 -6.38
N ASN A 89 -8.67 -13.93 -5.41
CA ASN A 89 -10.09 -13.67 -5.67
C ASN A 89 -10.27 -12.47 -6.60
N ALA A 90 -9.55 -11.37 -6.36
CA ALA A 90 -9.59 -10.17 -7.19
C ALA A 90 -9.15 -10.46 -8.64
N GLN A 91 -8.08 -11.24 -8.81
CA GLN A 91 -7.62 -11.67 -10.15
C GLN A 91 -8.66 -12.54 -10.87
N ALA A 92 -9.48 -13.29 -10.12
CA ALA A 92 -10.59 -14.08 -10.66
C ALA A 92 -11.91 -13.31 -10.81
N GLY A 93 -11.95 -12.02 -10.44
CA GLY A 93 -13.18 -11.22 -10.44
C GLY A 93 -14.22 -11.66 -9.39
N VAL A 94 -13.79 -12.39 -8.36
CA VAL A 94 -14.65 -12.88 -7.28
C VAL A 94 -14.66 -11.85 -6.14
N THR A 95 -15.85 -11.49 -5.68
CA THR A 95 -16.01 -10.56 -4.57
C THR A 95 -16.15 -11.29 -3.24
N THR A 96 -15.58 -10.68 -2.19
CA THR A 96 -15.69 -11.17 -0.81
C THR A 96 -16.95 -10.62 -0.17
N LYS A 97 -17.67 -11.49 0.55
CA LYS A 97 -18.92 -11.14 1.21
C LYS A 97 -18.65 -10.36 2.49
N ASP A 98 -19.56 -9.44 2.82
CA ASP A 98 -19.54 -8.71 4.07
C ASP A 98 -19.78 -9.65 5.26
N CYS A 99 -18.77 -9.76 6.13
CA CYS A 99 -18.81 -10.64 7.31
C CYS A 99 -19.78 -10.17 8.42
N SER A 100 -20.35 -8.98 8.30
CA SER A 100 -21.39 -8.45 9.21
C SER A 100 -22.79 -9.04 8.90
N PHE A 101 -22.99 -9.52 7.67
CA PHE A 101 -24.26 -10.09 7.19
C PHE A 101 -24.14 -11.57 6.81
N ALA A 102 -22.95 -12.01 6.38
CA ALA A 102 -22.67 -13.36 5.95
C ALA A 102 -21.79 -14.10 6.97
N SER A 103 -21.08 -15.14 6.52
CA SER A 103 -20.08 -15.84 7.32
C SER A 103 -18.77 -15.05 7.41
N CYS A 104 -18.07 -15.19 8.53
CA CYS A 104 -16.73 -14.65 8.72
C CYS A 104 -15.80 -15.00 7.55
N ALA A 105 -15.06 -14.00 7.04
CA ALA A 105 -14.08 -14.17 5.97
C ALA A 105 -12.71 -14.68 6.48
N ALA A 106 -12.57 -14.88 7.79
CA ALA A 106 -11.36 -15.35 8.46
C ALA A 106 -10.12 -14.47 8.20
N CYS A 107 -10.28 -13.14 8.18
CA CYS A 107 -9.19 -12.20 7.98
C CYS A 107 -8.19 -12.11 9.15
N GLY A 108 -8.56 -12.59 10.34
CA GLY A 108 -7.75 -12.59 11.56
C GLY A 108 -8.00 -11.43 12.52
N VAL A 109 -8.56 -10.31 12.05
CA VAL A 109 -8.75 -9.07 12.83
C VAL A 109 -9.51 -9.32 14.14
N CYS A 110 -10.71 -9.90 14.06
CA CYS A 110 -11.57 -10.09 15.24
C CYS A 110 -10.93 -10.96 16.33
N PRO A 111 -10.42 -12.17 16.06
CA PRO A 111 -9.78 -12.99 17.09
C PRO A 111 -8.44 -12.40 17.58
N ASP A 112 -7.63 -11.78 16.72
CA ASP A 112 -6.33 -11.23 17.13
C ASP A 112 -6.47 -9.96 17.98
N LEU A 113 -7.50 -9.15 17.74
CA LEU A 113 -7.76 -7.90 18.45
C LEU A 113 -8.77 -8.03 19.59
N ASP A 114 -9.22 -9.25 19.91
CA ASP A 114 -10.31 -9.52 20.86
C ASP A 114 -11.57 -8.67 20.57
N ALA A 115 -11.83 -8.43 19.28
CA ALA A 115 -12.95 -7.62 18.82
C ALA A 115 -14.16 -8.51 18.52
N ARG A 116 -15.32 -8.14 19.06
CA ARG A 116 -16.59 -8.79 18.73
C ARG A 116 -17.14 -8.24 17.41
N ILE A 117 -17.53 -9.13 16.51
CA ILE A 117 -18.30 -8.76 15.32
C ILE A 117 -19.71 -8.39 15.78
N ASP A 118 -20.14 -7.17 15.47
CA ASP A 118 -21.52 -6.76 15.61
C ASP A 118 -22.29 -7.21 14.36
N LEU A 119 -23.03 -8.31 14.48
CA LEU A 119 -23.79 -8.87 13.36
C LEU A 119 -25.04 -8.03 13.13
N ALA A 120 -25.28 -7.64 11.88
CA ALA A 120 -26.45 -6.89 11.50
C ALA A 120 -27.72 -7.75 11.67
N GLY A 121 -28.32 -7.68 12.86
CA GLY A 121 -29.45 -8.52 13.29
C GLY A 121 -29.52 -8.76 14.79
N ASP A 122 -28.41 -8.60 15.52
CA ASP A 122 -28.32 -8.87 16.97
C ASP A 122 -28.95 -7.76 17.85
N HIS A 123 -29.34 -6.62 17.26
CA HIS A 123 -30.00 -5.49 17.96
C HIS A 123 -31.54 -5.52 17.94
N ARG A 124 -32.17 -6.68 17.67
CA ARG A 124 -33.63 -6.84 17.79
C ARG A 124 -33.96 -7.59 19.08
N GLY A 125 -33.87 -6.90 20.21
CA GLY A 125 -34.34 -7.32 21.53
C GLY A 125 -34.94 -6.16 22.27
#